data_AF-A0A9D0IHR4-F1
#
_entry.id   AF-A0A9D0IHR4-F1
#
_cell.length_a   1.000
_cell.length_b   1.000
_cell.length_c   1.000
_cell.angle_alpha   90.00
_cell.angle_beta   90.00
_cell.angle_gamma   90.00
#
_symmetry.space_group_name_H-M   'P 1'
#
loop_
_entity.id
_entity.type
_entity.pdbx_description
1 polymer ?
#
loop_
_entity_poly.entity_id
_entity_poly.type
_entity_poly.pdbx_seq_one_letter_code
_entity_poly.pdbx_strand_id
1 'polypeptide(L)'
;MSLRVLAGIFFAALSAGFFTGSVYATQIVISNLDGPGEGFNDPTPVQPVGLNPGTTLGEQRLFVFQHAAKIWASIINSNVDIIVEAKFDPLTCSATSAVLGSAGAATITRDFPNAPL
;
A
#
# COMPACT_ATOMS: atom_id res chain seq x y z
N MET A 1 47.32 22.42 -54.11
CA MET A 1 47.23 21.03 -54.60
C MET A 1 46.35 20.26 -53.63
N SER A 2 45.16 19.87 -54.09
CA SER A 2 44.19 19.05 -53.36
C SER A 2 44.69 17.62 -53.22
N LEU A 3 44.53 16.97 -52.05
CA LEU A 3 44.11 15.57 -52.00
C LEU A 3 43.57 15.19 -50.60
N ARG A 4 42.50 14.38 -50.63
CA ARG A 4 41.68 13.92 -49.51
C ARG A 4 42.12 12.54 -48.99
N VAL A 5 41.62 12.21 -47.79
CA VAL A 5 41.33 10.87 -47.21
C VAL A 5 42.50 10.13 -46.52
N LEU A 6 42.36 9.87 -45.21
CA LEU A 6 42.19 8.51 -44.67
C LEU A 6 41.63 8.52 -43.23
N ALA A 7 40.65 7.64 -43.01
CA ALA A 7 39.90 7.39 -41.78
C ALA A 7 40.62 6.39 -40.83
N GLY A 8 40.25 6.39 -39.54
CA GLY A 8 40.67 5.38 -38.55
C GLY A 8 40.46 5.84 -37.09
N ILE A 9 39.24 5.85 -36.53
CA ILE A 9 38.66 4.89 -35.55
C ILE A 9 39.56 4.73 -34.29
N PHE A 10 39.17 5.13 -33.07
CA PHE A 10 38.22 4.45 -32.16
C PHE A 10 37.69 5.41 -31.07
N PHE A 11 36.39 5.72 -31.08
CA PHE A 11 35.66 6.14 -29.87
C PHE A 11 34.90 4.91 -29.38
N ALA A 12 35.46 4.18 -28.41
CA ALA A 12 34.74 3.09 -27.75
C ALA A 12 33.71 3.71 -26.79
N ALA A 13 32.52 3.99 -27.30
CA ALA A 13 31.37 4.32 -26.47
C ALA A 13 30.92 3.05 -25.75
N LEU A 14 31.31 2.89 -24.50
CA LEU A 14 30.79 1.87 -23.59
C LEU A 14 29.35 2.27 -23.22
N SER A 15 28.39 1.97 -24.08
CA SER A 15 26.96 2.02 -23.74
C SER A 15 26.65 0.86 -22.81
N ALA A 16 26.96 1.04 -21.52
CA ALA A 16 26.40 0.20 -20.46
C ALA A 16 24.88 0.45 -20.45
N GLY A 17 24.13 -0.49 -21.03
CA GLY A 17 22.68 -0.48 -20.95
C GLY A 17 22.26 -0.59 -19.49
N PHE A 18 21.82 0.53 -18.91
CA PHE A 18 21.12 0.51 -17.64
C PHE A 18 19.80 -0.22 -17.88
N PHE A 19 19.71 -1.48 -17.43
CA PHE A 19 18.42 -2.14 -17.29
C PHE A 19 17.64 -1.37 -16.21
N THR A 20 16.74 -0.49 -16.63
CA THR A 20 15.76 0.11 -15.74
C THR A 20 14.70 -0.96 -15.43
N GLY A 21 14.94 -1.79 -14.42
CA GLY A 21 13.87 -2.60 -13.87
C GLY A 21 12.78 -1.67 -13.33
N SER A 22 11.52 -1.91 -13.70
CA SER A 22 10.40 -1.18 -13.10
C SER A 22 10.37 -1.48 -11.60
N VAL A 23 10.64 -0.47 -10.77
CA VAL A 23 10.42 -0.56 -9.33
C VAL A 23 8.95 -0.23 -9.09
N TYR A 24 8.14 -1.26 -8.84
CA TYR A 24 6.78 -1.07 -8.36
C TYR A 24 6.83 -0.92 -6.84
N ALA A 25 6.34 0.21 -6.33
CA ALA A 25 6.03 0.33 -4.91
C ALA A 25 4.68 -0.35 -4.69
N THR A 26 4.63 -1.33 -3.79
CA THR A 26 3.36 -1.94 -3.40
C THR A 26 2.45 -0.87 -2.81
N GLN A 27 1.22 -0.79 -3.31
CA GLN A 27 0.20 0.08 -2.74
C GLN A 27 -0.84 -0.76 -2.03
N ILE A 28 -1.11 -0.40 -0.77
CA ILE A 28 -2.22 -0.94 0.00
C ILE A 28 -3.21 0.21 0.24
N VAL A 29 -4.39 0.09 -0.37
CA VAL A 29 -5.47 1.08 -0.28
C VAL A 29 -6.50 0.60 0.73
N ILE A 30 -6.83 1.46 1.69
CA ILE A 30 -7.88 1.18 2.67
C ILE A 30 -9.22 1.63 2.08
N SER A 31 -10.10 0.68 1.79
CA SER A 31 -11.49 0.94 1.45
C SER A 31 -12.30 0.99 2.74
N ASN A 32 -12.56 2.20 3.22
CA ASN A 32 -13.35 2.42 4.43
C ASN A 32 -14.83 2.09 4.17
N LEU A 33 -15.35 1.10 4.89
CA LEU A 33 -16.73 0.64 4.80
C LEU A 33 -17.60 1.07 5.98
N ASP A 34 -17.07 1.88 6.91
CA ASP A 34 -17.85 2.46 8.01
C ASP A 34 -18.84 3.50 7.45
N GLY A 35 -20.02 3.59 8.04
CA GLY A 35 -20.99 4.63 7.76
C GLY A 35 -20.55 6.01 8.29
N PRO A 36 -21.31 7.08 7.99
CA PRO A 36 -21.08 8.39 8.59
C PRO A 36 -21.32 8.34 10.11
N GLY A 37 -20.42 8.94 10.90
CA GLY A 37 -20.64 9.09 12.35
C GLY A 37 -20.08 7.97 13.23
N GLU A 38 -19.47 6.93 12.66
CA GLU A 38 -19.00 5.75 13.39
C GLU A 38 -17.57 5.36 12.99
N GLY A 39 -16.94 4.48 13.77
CA GLY A 39 -15.69 3.81 13.40
C GLY A 39 -14.57 4.77 12.98
N PHE A 40 -14.09 4.63 11.75
CA PHE A 40 -13.13 5.51 11.06
C PHE A 40 -13.69 6.90 10.70
N ASN A 41 -15.02 7.05 10.65
CA ASN A 41 -15.72 8.31 10.36
C ASN A 41 -16.33 8.96 11.61
N ASP A 42 -15.94 8.52 12.80
CA ASP A 42 -16.39 9.06 14.09
C ASP A 42 -15.94 10.53 14.24
N PRO A 43 -16.86 11.51 14.29
CA PRO A 43 -16.54 12.93 14.29
C PRO A 43 -16.20 13.48 15.68
N THR A 44 -16.18 12.62 16.72
CA THR A 44 -15.90 13.05 18.10
C THR A 44 -14.57 13.80 18.16
N PRO A 45 -14.56 15.10 18.53
CA PRO A 45 -13.34 15.88 18.55
C PRO A 45 -12.36 15.35 19.60
N VAL A 46 -11.10 15.19 19.21
CA VAL A 46 -10.00 14.79 20.09
C VAL A 46 -8.75 15.59 19.74
N GLN A 47 -7.91 15.87 20.74
CA GLN A 47 -6.61 16.48 20.46
C GLN A 47 -5.69 15.45 19.79
N PRO A 48 -4.83 15.86 18.83
CA PRO A 48 -3.78 14.99 18.29
C PRO A 48 -2.93 14.36 19.39
N VAL A 49 -2.57 13.09 19.23
CA VAL A 49 -1.78 12.33 20.21
C VAL A 49 -0.54 11.74 19.56
N GLY A 50 0.64 12.05 20.10
CA GLY A 50 1.91 11.54 19.59
C GLY A 50 2.15 11.95 18.14
N LEU A 51 2.41 10.97 17.27
CA LEU A 51 2.61 11.18 15.82
C LEU A 51 1.32 11.04 15.00
N ASN A 52 0.16 10.99 15.66
CA ASN A 52 -1.14 10.91 15.00
C ASN A 52 -1.78 12.32 14.91
N PRO A 53 -1.85 12.93 13.71
CA PRO A 53 -2.36 14.28 13.53
C PRO A 53 -3.89 14.38 13.54
N GLY A 54 -4.62 13.27 13.65
CA GLY A 54 -6.09 13.26 13.60
C GLY A 54 -6.72 14.11 14.70
N THR A 55 -7.74 14.87 14.32
CA THR A 55 -8.50 15.80 15.18
C THR A 55 -9.88 15.26 15.57
N THR A 56 -10.29 14.15 14.96
CA THR A 56 -11.42 13.34 15.41
C THR A 56 -10.99 11.93 15.77
N LEU A 57 -11.80 11.24 16.58
CA LEU A 57 -11.51 9.87 16.98
C LEU A 57 -11.43 8.92 15.77
N GLY A 58 -12.30 9.13 14.78
CA GLY A 58 -12.29 8.38 13.52
C GLY A 58 -11.02 8.63 12.71
N GLU A 59 -10.62 9.89 12.56
CA GLU A 59 -9.37 10.27 11.87
C GLU A 59 -8.16 9.59 12.52
N GLN A 60 -8.09 9.57 13.85
CA GLN A 60 -6.99 8.93 14.55
C GLN A 60 -6.96 7.41 14.32
N ARG A 61 -8.12 6.73 14.36
CA ARG A 61 -8.22 5.28 14.06
C ARG A 61 -7.78 4.98 12.63
N LEU A 62 -8.28 5.75 11.66
CA LEU A 62 -7.95 5.56 10.25
C LEU A 62 -6.46 5.81 9.98
N PHE A 63 -5.88 6.84 10.61
CA PHE A 63 -4.44 7.13 10.48
C PHE A 63 -3.58 5.95 10.94
N VAL A 64 -3.91 5.33 12.08
CA VAL A 64 -3.18 4.14 12.58
C VAL A 64 -3.32 2.97 11.60
N PHE A 65 -4.52 2.73 11.09
CA PHE A 65 -4.76 1.66 10.13
C PHE A 65 -3.97 1.85 8.82
N GLN A 66 -3.95 3.08 8.30
CA GLN A 66 -3.14 3.47 7.14
C GLN A 66 -1.63 3.37 7.42
N HIS A 67 -1.19 3.70 8.63
CA HIS A 67 0.21 3.54 9.02
C HIS A 67 0.62 2.07 9.02
N ALA A 68 -0.22 1.18 9.57
CA ALA A 68 0.01 -0.26 9.50
C ALA A 68 0.07 -0.77 8.05
N ALA A 69 -0.82 -0.28 7.17
CA ALA A 69 -0.79 -0.60 5.75
C ALA A 69 0.52 -0.16 5.08
N LYS A 70 1.06 1.02 5.42
CA LYS A 70 2.37 1.49 4.91
C LYS A 70 3.52 0.59 5.33
N ILE A 71 3.49 0.06 6.56
CA ILE A 71 4.50 -0.92 7.01
C ILE A 71 4.43 -2.17 6.14
N TRP A 72 3.24 -2.73 5.92
CA TRP A 72 3.07 -3.91 5.06
C TRP A 72 3.45 -3.66 3.61
N ALA A 73 3.10 -2.50 3.05
CA ALA A 73 3.50 -2.08 1.72
C ALA A 73 5.03 -2.03 1.52
N SER A 74 5.79 -1.81 2.59
CA SER A 74 7.26 -1.84 2.53
C SER A 74 7.87 -3.24 2.46
N ILE A 75 7.08 -4.27 2.79
CA ILE A 75 7.53 -5.67 2.90
C ILE A 75 7.04 -6.50 1.70
N ILE A 76 5.79 -6.28 1.28
CA ILE A 76 5.16 -7.03 0.20
C ILE A 76 5.71 -6.52 -1.14
N ASN A 77 6.04 -7.42 -2.06
CA ASN A 77 6.35 -7.09 -3.45
C ASN A 77 5.14 -7.40 -4.33
N SER A 78 4.41 -6.36 -4.75
CA SER A 78 3.24 -6.46 -5.61
C SER A 78 3.35 -5.44 -6.74
N ASN A 79 3.05 -5.87 -7.96
CA ASN A 79 2.91 -5.00 -9.12
C ASN A 79 1.45 -4.54 -9.35
N VAL A 80 0.55 -4.90 -8.44
CA VAL A 80 -0.85 -4.48 -8.44
C VAL A 80 -1.24 -3.88 -7.09
N ASP A 81 -2.25 -3.00 -7.11
CA ASP A 81 -2.82 -2.42 -5.90
C ASP A 81 -3.54 -3.48 -5.08
N ILE A 82 -3.33 -3.45 -3.76
CA ILE A 82 -4.01 -4.31 -2.79
C ILE A 82 -5.09 -3.48 -2.10
N ILE A 83 -6.35 -3.88 -2.25
CA ILE A 83 -7.47 -3.19 -1.60
C ILE A 83 -7.82 -3.95 -0.31
N VAL A 84 -7.81 -3.24 0.81
CA VAL A 84 -8.24 -3.76 2.11
C VAL A 84 -9.56 -3.09 2.47
N GLU A 85 -10.64 -3.85 2.35
CA GLU A 85 -11.95 -3.46 2.90
C GLU A 85 -11.89 -3.52 4.43
N ALA A 86 -12.22 -2.41 5.09
CA ALA A 86 -12.07 -2.30 6.54
C ALA A 86 -13.22 -1.51 7.17
N LYS A 87 -13.57 -1.91 8.39
CA LYS A 87 -14.49 -1.24 9.31
C LYS A 87 -13.89 -1.20 10.70
N PHE A 88 -14.29 -0.23 11.52
CA PHE A 88 -13.94 -0.15 12.92
C PHE A 88 -15.17 -0.43 13.80
N ASP A 89 -15.76 -1.60 13.60
CA ASP A 89 -16.94 -2.06 14.32
C ASP A 89 -16.58 -2.65 15.70
N PRO A 90 -17.45 -2.50 16.72
CA PRO A 90 -17.30 -3.20 17.98
C PRO A 90 -17.29 -4.72 17.78
N LEU A 91 -16.29 -5.38 18.35
CA LEU A 91 -16.22 -6.84 18.43
C LEU A 91 -16.55 -7.31 19.86
N THR A 92 -16.77 -8.62 20.03
CA THR A 92 -17.07 -9.21 21.33
C THR A 92 -16.04 -8.80 22.38
N CYS A 93 -16.52 -8.19 23.46
CA CYS A 93 -15.71 -7.70 24.56
C CYS A 93 -16.44 -7.98 25.90
N SER A 94 -15.71 -8.51 26.88
CA SER A 94 -16.15 -8.76 28.24
C SER A 94 -15.10 -8.27 29.23
N ALA A 95 -15.40 -8.34 30.54
CA ALA A 95 -14.47 -7.92 31.58
C ALA A 95 -13.13 -8.72 31.59
N THR A 96 -13.11 -9.91 31.00
CA THR A 96 -11.94 -10.82 31.04
C THR A 96 -11.44 -11.27 29.67
N SER A 97 -12.11 -10.90 28.57
CA SER A 97 -11.73 -11.30 27.21
C SER A 97 -12.25 -10.34 26.16
N ALA A 98 -11.50 -10.12 25.09
CA ALA A 98 -11.93 -9.31 23.96
C ALA A 98 -11.32 -9.83 22.64
N VAL A 99 -12.06 -9.69 21.54
CA VAL A 99 -11.53 -9.87 20.19
C VAL A 99 -10.97 -8.54 19.72
N LEU A 100 -9.65 -8.48 19.50
CA LEU A 100 -8.95 -7.24 19.11
C LEU A 100 -9.05 -6.90 17.62
N GLY A 101 -9.41 -7.89 16.81
CA GLY A 101 -9.58 -7.75 15.37
C GLY A 101 -9.99 -9.08 14.74
N SER A 102 -10.67 -9.00 13.61
CA SER A 102 -11.03 -10.15 12.78
C SER A 102 -10.82 -9.77 11.33
N ALA A 103 -10.21 -10.66 10.55
CA ALA A 103 -9.93 -10.45 9.15
C ALA A 103 -10.00 -11.78 8.39
N GLY A 104 -10.34 -11.70 7.11
CA GLY A 104 -10.42 -12.84 6.21
C GLY A 104 -10.69 -12.39 4.78
N ALA A 105 -10.46 -13.29 3.82
CA ALA A 105 -10.82 -13.03 2.44
C ALA A 105 -12.37 -12.96 2.31
N ALA A 106 -12.87 -11.89 1.70
CA ALA A 106 -14.31 -11.77 1.41
C ALA A 106 -14.77 -12.87 0.44
N THR A 107 -13.92 -13.20 -0.54
CA THR A 107 -14.11 -14.31 -1.49
C THR A 107 -12.79 -14.98 -1.76
N ILE A 108 -12.81 -16.28 -2.05
CA ILE A 108 -11.64 -17.03 -2.51
C ILE A 108 -11.95 -17.53 -3.91
N THR A 109 -11.20 -17.04 -4.91
CA THR A 109 -11.29 -17.49 -6.30
C THR A 109 -10.09 -18.37 -6.63
N ARG A 110 -10.36 -19.54 -7.22
CA ARG A 110 -9.38 -20.58 -7.54
C ARG A 110 -9.72 -21.15 -8.92
N ASP A 111 -8.76 -21.82 -9.55
CA ASP A 111 -8.95 -22.62 -10.79
C ASP A 111 -9.60 -21.84 -11.95
N PHE A 112 -9.33 -20.55 -12.04
CA PHE A 112 -9.81 -19.71 -13.14
C PHE A 112 -9.02 -19.98 -14.44
N PRO A 113 -9.59 -19.72 -15.63
CA PRO A 113 -8.88 -19.92 -16.89
C PRO A 113 -7.52 -19.21 -16.91
N ASN A 114 -6.44 -19.95 -17.18
CA ASN A 114 -5.03 -19.51 -17.13
C ASN A 114 -4.44 -19.23 -15.73
N ALA A 115 -5.03 -19.76 -14.65
CA ALA A 115 -4.36 -19.76 -13.34
C ALA A 115 -3.01 -20.51 -13.42
N PRO A 116 -1.94 -20.03 -12.76
CA PRO A 116 -0.66 -20.75 -12.69
C PRO A 116 -0.82 -22.15 -12.09
N LEU A 117 -0.10 -23.14 -12.64
CA LEU A 117 -0.03 -24.51 -12.12
C LEU A 117 0.91 -24.64 -10.92
#